data_AF-A0A3E0VLD8-F1
#
_entry.id   AF-A0A3E0VLD8-F1
#
_cell.length_a   1.000
_cell.length_b   1.000
_cell.length_c   1.000
_cell.angle_alpha   90.00
_cell.angle_beta   90.00
_cell.angle_gamma   90.00
#
_symmetry.space_group_name_H-M   'P 1'
#
loop_
_entity.id
_entity.type
_entity.pdbx_description
1 polymer ?
#
loop_
_entity_poly.entity_id
_entity_poly.type
_entity_poly.pdbx_seq_one_letter_code
_entity_poly.pdbx_strand_id
1 'polypeptide(L)'
;MRNPIICLTCLVTYPTYQDSRLIWQTAEGKKGTPPPFIRNHRDRALRREWLENGFLLHCEQGHLMPGTNARQNELLVLSLFGEKAAGKGALLRGMERQLSAGQLRTRGIRGAVRKDQEKRFDLEYPDLNLESTNRATRGTPRVPIYFDLTASGPEAIASVASMKRDIDLAVFDTAWEDQQTVSDAATSAPFIPETDVLVFVVPPGSLDGLPETVRKRDGEQDLHDPKTTERGMSTVVAHMRDRDLTTSEAQSRVTVIIALSKCDRYQELPGFPQDLLRDRDYTPDSTSSIGEQMAAEQAGLNAFMIGAGGLRFLDTAAQINGTVSIHAISGTGSDTGNQGPAQITAPNRSLDPLALGLLRAGVGDFGAAPGW
;
A
#
# COMPACT_ATOMS: atom_id res chain seq x y z
N MET A 1 2.44 -28.95 1.81
CA MET A 1 3.03 -28.63 0.50
C MET A 1 3.63 -27.23 0.59
N ARG A 2 4.76 -26.94 -0.07
CA ARG A 2 5.34 -25.58 -0.02
C ARG A 2 4.57 -24.71 -0.99
N ASN A 3 4.06 -23.56 -0.54
CA ASN A 3 3.40 -22.62 -1.43
C ASN A 3 4.41 -22.12 -2.47
N PRO A 4 4.05 -22.12 -3.75
CA PRO A 4 4.90 -21.55 -4.79
C PRO A 4 5.18 -20.08 -4.48
N ILE A 5 6.31 -19.61 -4.98
CA ILE A 5 6.78 -18.25 -4.78
C ILE A 5 6.54 -17.48 -6.07
N ILE A 6 5.89 -16.33 -5.99
CA ILE A 6 5.63 -15.48 -7.15
C ILE A 6 6.49 -14.22 -7.09
N CYS A 7 7.07 -13.83 -8.22
CA CYS A 7 7.67 -12.51 -8.37
C CYS A 7 6.55 -11.50 -8.62
N LEU A 8 6.30 -10.56 -7.70
CA LEU A 8 5.20 -9.60 -7.86
C LEU A 8 5.37 -8.67 -9.09
N THR A 9 6.59 -8.49 -9.59
CA THR A 9 6.86 -7.62 -10.74
C THR A 9 6.58 -8.29 -12.09
N CYS A 10 6.95 -9.57 -12.27
CA CYS A 10 6.79 -10.29 -13.54
C CYS A 10 5.87 -11.52 -13.47
N LEU A 11 5.27 -11.80 -12.32
CA LEU A 11 4.42 -12.94 -11.99
C LEU A 11 4.99 -14.34 -12.28
N VAL A 12 6.28 -14.43 -12.63
CA VAL A 12 6.91 -15.75 -12.80
C VAL A 12 6.84 -16.48 -11.46
N THR A 13 6.29 -17.69 -11.53
CA THR A 13 6.11 -18.56 -10.38
C THR A 13 7.26 -19.56 -10.28
N TYR A 14 7.75 -19.73 -9.06
CA TYR A 14 8.86 -20.59 -8.70
C TYR A 14 8.37 -21.62 -7.69
N PRO A 15 8.68 -22.92 -7.84
CA PRO A 15 8.21 -23.94 -6.89
C PRO A 15 8.75 -23.72 -5.45
N THR A 16 9.92 -23.09 -5.30
CA THR A 16 10.54 -22.84 -4.00
C THR A 16 11.66 -21.79 -4.11
N TYR A 17 12.11 -21.24 -2.97
CA TYR A 17 13.19 -20.22 -2.91
C TYR A 17 14.57 -20.79 -3.29
N GLN A 18 14.66 -22.11 -3.44
CA GLN A 18 15.83 -22.85 -3.89
C GLN A 18 15.80 -23.16 -5.39
N ASP A 19 14.80 -22.68 -6.14
CA ASP A 19 14.76 -22.82 -7.60
C ASP A 19 16.04 -22.22 -8.20
N SER A 20 16.70 -22.97 -9.09
CA SER A 20 17.99 -22.58 -9.69
C SER A 20 17.91 -21.35 -10.58
N ARG A 21 16.71 -20.97 -11.01
CA ARG A 21 16.46 -19.73 -11.77
C ARG A 21 16.49 -18.49 -10.88
N LEU A 22 16.32 -18.66 -9.57
CA LEU A 22 16.37 -17.56 -8.61
C LEU A 22 17.81 -17.15 -8.31
N ILE A 23 18.01 -15.85 -8.16
CA ILE A 23 19.32 -15.24 -7.97
C ILE A 23 19.40 -14.66 -6.56
N TRP A 24 20.39 -15.11 -5.80
CA TRP A 24 20.72 -14.51 -4.50
C TRP A 24 21.87 -13.54 -4.68
N GLN A 25 21.65 -12.28 -4.32
CA GLN A 25 22.66 -11.24 -4.53
C GLN A 25 22.58 -10.17 -3.44
N THR A 26 23.72 -9.60 -3.08
CA THR A 26 23.79 -8.44 -2.18
C THR A 26 23.44 -7.15 -2.92
N ALA A 27 23.33 -6.03 -2.19
CA ALA A 27 23.13 -4.70 -2.76
C ALA A 27 24.30 -4.29 -3.69
N GLU A 28 25.51 -4.77 -3.42
CA GLU A 28 26.72 -4.54 -4.22
C GLU A 28 26.82 -5.50 -5.43
N GLY A 29 25.81 -6.33 -5.68
CA GLY A 29 25.77 -7.25 -6.82
C GLY A 29 26.56 -8.55 -6.65
N LYS A 30 27.09 -8.83 -5.44
CA LYS A 30 27.78 -10.10 -5.17
C LYS A 30 26.76 -11.25 -5.17
N LYS A 31 26.92 -12.22 -6.07
CA LYS A 31 26.06 -13.42 -6.13
C LYS A 31 26.42 -14.44 -5.04
N GLY A 32 25.42 -15.13 -4.51
CA GLY A 32 25.54 -16.15 -3.48
C GLY A 32 24.75 -17.42 -3.80
N THR A 33 25.04 -18.51 -3.10
CA THR A 33 24.26 -19.76 -3.18
C THR A 33 23.05 -19.70 -2.25
N PRO A 34 21.89 -20.28 -2.59
CA PRO A 34 20.67 -20.26 -1.76
C PRO A 34 20.91 -20.55 -0.26
N PRO A 35 20.09 -20.01 0.66
CA PRO A 35 20.29 -20.23 2.08
C PRO A 35 20.07 -21.72 2.39
N PRO A 36 20.75 -22.25 3.41
CA PRO A 36 20.48 -23.60 3.86
C PRO A 36 19.02 -23.75 4.30
N PHE A 37 18.43 -24.92 4.00
CA PHE A 37 17.13 -25.28 4.55
C PHE A 37 17.29 -25.53 6.05
N ILE A 38 16.47 -24.89 6.89
CA ILE A 38 16.57 -25.04 8.34
C ILE A 38 16.11 -26.45 8.72
N ARG A 39 17.05 -27.36 8.99
CA ARG A 39 16.77 -28.68 9.57
C ARG A 39 17.26 -28.77 11.01
N ASN A 40 18.30 -28.02 11.35
CA ASN A 40 18.94 -28.02 12.67
C ASN A 40 19.34 -26.60 13.10
N HIS A 41 19.91 -26.49 14.30
CA HIS A 41 20.36 -25.21 14.86
C HIS A 41 21.52 -24.56 14.07
N ARG A 42 22.42 -25.37 13.49
CA ARG A 42 23.55 -24.88 12.68
C ARG A 42 23.06 -24.21 11.39
N ASP A 43 22.04 -24.78 10.75
CA ASP A 43 21.42 -24.19 9.57
C ASP A 43 20.79 -22.81 9.86
N ARG A 44 20.24 -22.63 11.08
CA ARG A 44 19.72 -21.33 11.52
C ARG A 44 20.82 -20.28 11.63
N ALA A 45 21.96 -20.65 12.21
CA ALA A 45 23.11 -19.75 12.35
C ALA A 45 23.67 -19.35 10.97
N LEU A 46 23.88 -20.33 10.08
CA LEU A 46 24.36 -20.09 8.72
C LEU A 46 23.38 -19.22 7.92
N ARG A 47 22.07 -19.48 8.05
CA ARG A 47 21.06 -18.66 7.39
C ARG A 47 21.02 -17.24 7.94
N ARG A 48 21.19 -17.05 9.25
CA ARG A 48 21.26 -15.72 9.87
C ARG A 48 22.47 -14.95 9.37
N GLU A 49 23.66 -15.55 9.42
CA GLU A 49 24.89 -14.97 8.88
C GLU A 49 24.71 -14.58 7.40
N TRP A 50 24.01 -15.41 6.64
CA TRP A 50 23.76 -15.15 5.24
C TRP A 50 22.82 -13.96 4.99
N LEU A 51 21.80 -13.79 5.83
CA LEU A 51 20.94 -12.60 5.82
C LEU A 51 21.66 -11.35 6.32
N GLU A 52 22.53 -11.48 7.33
CA GLU A 52 23.37 -10.40 7.87
C GLU A 52 24.39 -9.90 6.84
N ASN A 53 24.86 -10.77 5.95
CA ASN A 53 25.69 -10.43 4.80
C ASN A 53 24.93 -9.74 3.65
N GLY A 54 23.64 -9.45 3.83
CA GLY A 54 22.85 -8.64 2.90
C GLY A 54 22.37 -9.35 1.64
N PHE A 55 22.38 -10.69 1.58
CA PHE A 55 21.85 -11.42 0.43
C PHE A 55 20.32 -11.34 0.37
N LEU A 56 19.81 -11.00 -0.82
CA LEU A 56 18.38 -10.89 -1.11
C LEU A 56 18.01 -11.73 -2.32
N LEU A 57 16.76 -12.18 -2.34
CA LEU A 57 16.23 -13.01 -3.41
C LEU A 57 15.77 -12.17 -4.58
N HIS A 58 16.14 -12.58 -5.79
CA HIS A 58 15.69 -11.98 -7.02
C HIS A 58 15.21 -13.05 -8.00
N CYS A 59 14.29 -12.69 -8.87
CA CYS A 59 13.86 -13.56 -9.95
C CYS A 59 14.93 -13.64 -11.05
N GLU A 60 14.72 -14.50 -12.03
CA GLU A 60 15.67 -14.65 -13.16
C GLU A 60 15.78 -13.40 -14.03
N GLN A 61 14.79 -12.50 -13.96
CA GLN A 61 14.78 -11.18 -14.61
C GLN A 61 15.43 -10.09 -13.74
N GLY A 62 15.95 -10.43 -12.57
CA GLY A 62 16.62 -9.49 -11.67
C GLY A 62 15.71 -8.75 -10.69
N HIS A 63 14.39 -8.93 -10.73
CA HIS A 63 13.47 -8.26 -9.80
C HIS A 63 13.63 -8.78 -8.37
N LEU A 64 13.71 -7.87 -7.40
CA LEU A 64 13.73 -8.19 -5.97
C LEU A 64 12.44 -8.90 -5.52
N MET A 65 12.57 -9.91 -4.65
CA MET A 65 11.49 -10.77 -4.18
C MET A 65 11.44 -10.80 -2.63
N PRO A 66 10.89 -9.76 -1.97
CA PRO A 66 10.71 -9.73 -0.51
C PRO A 66 9.71 -10.78 -0.02
N GLY A 67 9.79 -11.15 1.26
CA GLY A 67 8.87 -12.10 1.91
C GLY A 67 9.00 -13.55 1.42
N THR A 68 9.76 -13.79 0.36
CA THR A 68 9.87 -15.10 -0.28
C THR A 68 10.85 -16.02 0.47
N ASN A 69 10.37 -16.60 1.58
CA ASN A 69 10.87 -17.80 2.27
C ASN A 69 12.36 -17.91 2.68
N ALA A 70 13.20 -16.88 2.55
CA ALA A 70 14.53 -16.83 3.17
C ALA A 70 14.62 -15.97 4.42
N ARG A 71 13.92 -14.84 4.49
CA ARG A 71 13.76 -14.11 5.76
C ARG A 71 12.63 -14.66 6.64
N GLN A 72 11.67 -15.38 6.03
CA GLN A 72 10.40 -15.78 6.66
C GLN A 72 9.56 -14.59 7.13
N ASN A 73 9.82 -13.40 6.57
CA ASN A 73 9.02 -12.22 6.82
C ASN A 73 7.65 -12.41 6.18
N GLU A 74 6.62 -11.94 6.88
CA GLU A 74 5.28 -11.81 6.30
C GLU A 74 5.34 -10.73 5.21
N LEU A 75 4.62 -10.93 4.11
CA LEU A 75 4.55 -9.97 3.01
C LEU A 75 3.18 -9.31 3.06
N LEU A 76 3.15 -7.99 3.12
CA LEU A 76 1.94 -7.19 2.96
C LEU A 76 2.04 -6.41 1.66
N VAL A 77 1.07 -6.59 0.76
CA VAL A 77 1.00 -5.91 -0.53
C VAL A 77 -0.08 -4.83 -0.49
N LEU A 78 0.32 -3.58 -0.69
CA LEU A 78 -0.55 -2.41 -0.74
C LEU A 78 -0.48 -1.79 -2.14
N SER A 79 -1.62 -1.57 -2.77
CA SER A 79 -1.67 -1.03 -4.14
C SER A 79 -2.51 0.24 -4.19
N LEU A 80 -1.91 1.33 -4.66
CA LEU A 80 -2.53 2.65 -4.81
C LEU A 80 -3.08 2.81 -6.22
N PHE A 81 -4.38 3.09 -6.35
CA PHE A 81 -5.07 3.36 -7.61
C PHE A 81 -5.69 4.75 -7.57
N GLY A 82 -5.74 5.43 -8.71
CA GLY A 82 -6.44 6.71 -8.84
C GLY A 82 -5.92 7.49 -10.04
N GLU A 83 -6.71 8.45 -10.52
CA GLU A 83 -6.36 9.27 -11.68
C GLU A 83 -5.00 9.99 -11.54
N LYS A 84 -4.49 10.51 -12.66
CA LYS A 84 -3.33 11.41 -12.64
C LYS A 84 -3.61 12.58 -11.69
N ALA A 85 -2.64 12.94 -10.87
CA ALA A 85 -2.78 14.02 -9.87
C ALA A 85 -3.85 13.78 -8.79
N ALA A 86 -4.37 12.55 -8.64
CA ALA A 86 -5.26 12.19 -7.55
C ALA A 86 -4.60 12.28 -6.16
N GLY A 87 -3.27 12.37 -6.08
CA GLY A 87 -2.54 12.55 -4.81
C GLY A 87 -1.82 11.30 -4.29
N LYS A 88 -1.76 10.20 -5.06
CA LYS A 88 -1.07 8.95 -4.66
C LYS A 88 0.38 9.15 -4.23
N GLY A 89 1.19 9.86 -5.02
CA GLY A 89 2.60 10.12 -4.68
C GLY A 89 2.76 10.98 -3.42
N ALA A 90 1.82 11.88 -3.14
CA ALA A 90 1.82 12.67 -1.91
C ALA A 90 1.42 11.81 -0.69
N LEU A 91 0.45 10.91 -0.85
CA LEU A 91 0.11 9.88 0.14
C LEU A 91 1.33 9.00 0.46
N LEU A 92 2.01 8.48 -0.56
CA LEU A 92 3.16 7.60 -0.41
C LEU A 92 4.35 8.28 0.30
N ARG A 93 4.72 9.50 -0.13
CA ARG A 93 5.75 10.31 0.55
C ARG A 93 5.35 10.67 1.98
N GLY A 94 4.06 10.90 2.22
CA GLY A 94 3.52 11.12 3.56
C GLY A 94 3.73 9.92 4.47
N MET A 95 3.32 8.75 3.99
CA MET A 95 3.49 7.48 4.67
C MET A 95 4.97 7.22 4.98
N GLU A 96 5.86 7.37 4.01
CA GLU A 96 7.31 7.23 4.19
C GLU A 96 7.85 8.17 5.28
N ARG A 97 7.50 9.46 5.20
CA ARG A 97 7.96 10.48 6.14
C ARG A 97 7.47 10.19 7.55
N GLN A 98 6.19 9.85 7.71
CA GLN A 98 5.60 9.56 9.03
C GLN A 98 6.14 8.24 9.62
N LEU A 99 6.36 7.21 8.80
CA LEU A 99 7.02 5.97 9.22
C LEU A 99 8.45 6.24 9.71
N SER A 100 9.23 6.97 8.93
CA SER A 100 10.63 7.31 9.23
C SER A 100 10.75 8.19 10.48
N ALA A 101 9.80 9.11 10.67
CA ALA A 101 9.67 9.91 11.90
C ALA A 101 9.26 9.08 13.13
N GLY A 102 8.85 7.83 12.93
CA GLY A 102 8.52 6.90 14.01
C GLY A 102 7.13 7.10 14.60
N GLN A 103 6.17 7.61 13.82
CA GLN A 103 4.80 7.86 14.30
C GLN A 103 4.09 6.59 14.80
N LEU A 104 4.45 5.41 14.30
CA LEU A 104 3.91 4.12 14.78
C LEU A 104 4.78 3.45 15.86
N ARG A 105 5.86 4.09 16.35
CA ARG A 105 6.78 3.47 17.34
C ARG A 105 6.10 3.14 18.66
N THR A 106 5.18 3.99 19.10
CA THR A 106 4.35 3.79 20.28
C THR A 106 3.45 2.56 20.17
N ARG A 107 3.13 2.13 18.94
CA ARG A 107 2.39 0.92 18.60
C ARG A 107 3.29 -0.29 18.35
N GLY A 108 4.57 -0.17 18.71
CA GLY A 108 5.57 -1.23 18.54
C GLY A 108 6.03 -1.43 17.10
N ILE A 109 5.66 -0.53 16.17
CA ILE A 109 5.98 -0.64 14.74
C ILE A 109 7.08 0.35 14.37
N ARG A 110 8.09 -0.16 13.68
CA ARG A 110 9.17 0.62 13.08
C ARG A 110 9.19 0.30 11.61
N GLY A 111 9.40 1.31 10.77
CA GLY A 111 9.45 1.13 9.33
C GLY A 111 10.42 2.10 8.69
N ALA A 112 11.05 1.67 7.60
CA ALA A 112 11.82 2.52 6.71
C ALA A 112 11.76 1.98 5.28
N VAL A 113 11.94 2.87 4.30
CA VAL A 113 12.16 2.46 2.91
C VAL A 113 13.43 1.61 2.84
N ARG A 114 13.39 0.54 2.04
CA ARG A 114 14.51 -0.37 1.90
C ARG A 114 15.63 0.28 1.08
N LYS A 115 16.74 0.61 1.73
CA LYS A 115 17.87 1.38 1.16
C LYS A 115 18.57 0.72 -0.02
N ASP A 116 18.47 -0.61 -0.15
CA ASP A 116 19.07 -1.36 -1.25
C ASP A 116 18.31 -1.21 -2.57
N GLN A 117 17.06 -0.76 -2.54
CA GLN A 117 16.31 -0.40 -3.75
C GLN A 117 16.81 0.90 -4.36
N GLU A 118 17.05 1.94 -3.55
CA GLU A 118 17.40 3.28 -4.02
C GLU A 118 18.65 3.29 -4.92
N LYS A 119 19.68 2.50 -4.59
CA LYS A 119 20.91 2.42 -5.40
C LYS A 119 20.80 1.51 -6.62
N ARG A 120 19.80 0.63 -6.65
CA ARG A 120 19.70 -0.47 -7.63
C ARG A 120 18.75 -0.14 -8.76
N PHE A 121 17.74 0.70 -8.53
CA PHE A 121 16.89 1.26 -9.58
C PHE A 121 17.72 1.95 -10.68
N ASP A 122 18.68 2.78 -10.28
CA ASP A 122 19.59 3.47 -11.19
C ASP A 122 20.53 2.50 -11.96
N LEU A 123 20.80 1.32 -11.40
CA LEU A 123 21.68 0.29 -12.00
C LEU A 123 20.92 -0.69 -12.91
N GLU A 124 19.69 -1.07 -12.55
CA GLU A 124 18.85 -2.01 -13.29
C GLU A 124 18.19 -1.34 -14.50
N TYR A 125 18.01 -0.02 -14.46
CA TYR A 125 17.41 0.76 -15.55
C TYR A 125 18.18 2.06 -15.82
N PRO A 126 19.45 1.99 -16.26
CA PRO A 126 20.33 3.15 -16.37
C PRO A 126 19.85 4.23 -17.36
N ASP A 127 19.00 3.86 -18.31
CA ASP A 127 18.43 4.77 -19.31
C ASP A 127 17.06 5.35 -18.92
N LEU A 128 16.49 4.90 -17.80
CA LEU A 128 15.23 5.40 -17.27
C LEU A 128 15.55 6.20 -16.01
N ASN A 129 15.28 7.51 -16.00
CA ASN A 129 15.26 8.34 -14.79
C ASN A 129 14.08 7.88 -13.91
N LEU A 130 14.20 6.68 -13.31
CA LEU A 130 13.25 6.11 -12.38
C LEU A 130 13.47 6.77 -11.02
N GLU A 131 12.88 7.95 -10.83
CA GLU A 131 12.45 8.29 -9.48
C GLU A 131 11.61 7.12 -8.95
N SER A 132 11.65 6.85 -7.65
CA SER A 132 10.92 5.78 -6.93
C SER A 132 9.38 5.78 -7.13
N THR A 133 8.87 6.56 -8.08
CA THR A 133 7.48 6.77 -8.44
C THR A 133 7.23 6.72 -9.96
N ASN A 134 8.15 6.20 -10.78
CA ASN A 134 7.93 6.21 -12.22
C ASN A 134 6.72 5.36 -12.63
N ARG A 135 5.88 6.01 -13.44
CA ARG A 135 4.58 5.50 -13.90
C ARG A 135 4.80 4.24 -14.74
N ALA A 136 3.94 3.23 -14.60
CA ALA A 136 3.90 2.21 -15.63
C ALA A 136 3.63 2.87 -16.98
N THR A 137 4.12 2.19 -18.00
CA THR A 137 3.64 2.36 -19.35
C THR A 137 3.33 0.97 -19.87
N ARG A 138 2.64 0.87 -21.01
CA ARG A 138 2.37 -0.42 -21.68
C ARG A 138 3.62 -1.29 -21.93
N GLY A 139 4.84 -0.73 -21.86
CA GLY A 139 6.10 -1.45 -22.11
C GLY A 139 6.96 -1.72 -20.88
N THR A 140 6.60 -1.24 -19.68
CA THR A 140 7.46 -1.34 -18.49
C THR A 140 6.69 -1.89 -17.28
N PRO A 141 7.10 -3.03 -16.69
CA PRO A 141 6.45 -3.57 -15.49
C PRO A 141 6.66 -2.63 -14.30
N ARG A 142 5.65 -2.52 -13.42
CA ARG A 142 5.76 -1.70 -12.21
C ARG A 142 6.66 -2.38 -11.20
N VAL A 143 7.66 -1.65 -10.74
CA VAL A 143 8.45 -2.06 -9.60
C VAL A 143 7.83 -1.45 -8.34
N PRO A 144 7.47 -2.25 -7.33
CA PRO A 144 6.96 -1.73 -6.07
C PRO A 144 8.06 -1.05 -5.25
N ILE A 145 7.66 -0.13 -4.37
CA ILE A 145 8.51 0.38 -3.30
C ILE A 145 8.42 -0.58 -2.13
N TYR A 146 9.56 -1.02 -1.60
CA TYR A 146 9.62 -1.89 -0.44
C TYR A 146 9.96 -1.13 0.84
N PHE A 147 9.24 -1.47 1.90
CA PHE A 147 9.55 -1.02 3.25
C PHE A 147 9.86 -2.24 4.12
N ASP A 148 10.91 -2.12 4.93
CA ASP A 148 11.16 -3.06 6.02
C ASP A 148 10.40 -2.57 7.24
N LEU A 149 9.40 -3.34 7.67
CA LEU A 149 8.64 -3.08 8.89
C LEU A 149 9.03 -4.10 9.96
N THR A 150 9.20 -3.64 11.19
CA THR A 150 9.34 -4.50 12.36
C THR A 150 8.24 -4.15 13.35
N ALA A 151 7.42 -5.14 13.70
CA ALA A 151 6.38 -5.04 14.71
C ALA A 151 6.79 -5.82 15.97
N SER A 152 6.57 -5.23 17.14
CA SER A 152 6.68 -5.93 18.42
C SER A 152 5.29 -6.44 18.84
N GLY A 153 5.17 -7.72 19.17
CA GLY A 153 3.87 -8.29 19.59
C GLY A 153 3.32 -7.67 20.88
N PRO A 154 1.98 -7.76 21.12
CA PRO A 154 1.28 -7.07 22.20
C PRO A 154 1.51 -7.61 23.64
N GLU A 155 2.54 -8.41 23.92
CA GLU A 155 2.83 -8.85 25.30
C GLU A 155 4.26 -8.55 25.70
N ALA A 156 4.45 -7.38 26.31
CA ALA A 156 5.52 -7.14 27.27
C ALA A 156 5.10 -7.69 28.65
N ILE A 157 4.75 -8.98 28.74
CA ILE A 157 4.76 -9.69 30.02
C ILE A 157 6.17 -10.24 30.18
N ALA A 158 6.90 -9.67 31.12
CA ALA A 158 8.29 -9.98 31.44
C ALA A 158 8.49 -11.48 31.74
N SER A 159 8.76 -12.30 30.71
CA SER A 159 9.47 -13.60 30.81
C SER A 159 9.53 -14.39 29.50
N VAL A 160 8.77 -14.03 28.46
CA VAL A 160 8.89 -14.65 27.13
C VAL A 160 9.44 -13.60 26.17
N ALA A 161 10.56 -13.89 25.51
CA ALA A 161 11.19 -12.97 24.56
C ALA A 161 10.13 -12.40 23.60
N SER A 162 10.00 -11.07 23.57
CA SER A 162 9.04 -10.38 22.73
C SER A 162 9.14 -10.90 21.29
N MET A 163 8.06 -11.48 20.78
CA MET A 163 8.02 -11.93 19.39
C MET A 163 8.03 -10.70 18.49
N LYS A 164 9.23 -10.32 18.05
CA LYS A 164 9.41 -9.38 16.95
C LYS A 164 8.99 -10.09 15.66
N ARG A 165 8.11 -9.45 14.90
CA ARG A 165 7.70 -9.87 13.57
C ARG A 165 8.27 -8.89 12.57
N ASP A 166 9.06 -9.39 11.64
CA ASP A 166 9.53 -8.62 10.50
C ASP A 166 8.56 -8.84 9.33
N ILE A 167 8.17 -7.73 8.70
CA ILE A 167 7.16 -7.67 7.65
C ILE A 167 7.77 -6.88 6.50
N ASP A 168 7.71 -7.48 5.32
CA ASP A 168 8.06 -6.79 4.09
C ASP A 168 6.78 -6.15 3.54
N LEU A 169 6.74 -4.83 3.45
CA LEU A 169 5.64 -4.11 2.81
C LEU A 169 6.02 -3.78 1.37
N ALA A 170 5.22 -4.21 0.41
CA ALA A 170 5.34 -3.86 -0.99
C ALA A 170 4.25 -2.86 -1.37
N VAL A 171 4.63 -1.65 -1.79
CA VAL A 171 3.69 -0.61 -2.23
C VAL A 171 3.77 -0.39 -3.73
N PHE A 172 2.67 -0.65 -4.44
CA PHE A 172 2.55 -0.35 -5.86
C PHE A 172 1.85 0.99 -6.07
N ASP A 173 2.53 1.95 -6.70
CA ASP A 173 1.90 3.19 -7.19
C ASP A 173 1.39 2.99 -8.63
N THR A 174 0.06 2.99 -8.81
CA THR A 174 -0.56 2.69 -10.10
C THR A 174 -1.05 3.94 -10.86
N ALA A 175 -0.64 4.05 -12.11
CA ALA A 175 -1.10 5.04 -13.07
C ALA A 175 -2.36 4.49 -13.74
N TRP A 176 -3.43 5.23 -13.57
CA TRP A 176 -4.77 4.86 -14.01
C TRP A 176 -4.94 4.92 -15.53
N GLU A 177 -4.10 5.70 -16.22
CA GLU A 177 -4.11 5.80 -17.67
C GLU A 177 -3.77 4.44 -18.35
N ASP A 178 -3.09 3.54 -17.66
CA ASP A 178 -2.73 2.19 -18.15
C ASP A 178 -3.75 1.10 -17.79
N GLN A 179 -4.90 1.48 -17.21
CA GLN A 179 -5.90 0.54 -16.67
C GLN A 179 -7.30 0.83 -17.23
N GLN A 180 -7.36 1.36 -18.45
CA GLN A 180 -8.62 1.71 -19.12
C GLN A 180 -9.44 0.49 -19.55
N THR A 181 -8.80 -0.67 -19.67
CA THR A 181 -9.41 -1.96 -19.99
C THR A 181 -8.85 -3.07 -19.10
N VAL A 182 -9.59 -4.17 -18.97
CA VAL A 182 -9.13 -5.36 -18.22
C VAL A 182 -7.82 -5.91 -18.81
N SER A 183 -7.66 -5.90 -20.13
CA SER A 183 -6.44 -6.36 -20.80
C SER A 183 -5.24 -5.46 -20.52
N ASP A 184 -5.44 -4.14 -20.50
CA ASP A 184 -4.38 -3.18 -20.16
C ASP A 184 -3.95 -3.36 -18.69
N ALA A 185 -4.92 -3.51 -17.78
CA ALA A 185 -4.66 -3.74 -16.37
C ALA A 185 -3.93 -5.07 -16.10
N ALA A 186 -4.31 -6.16 -16.78
CA ALA A 186 -3.63 -7.45 -16.68
C ALA A 186 -2.16 -7.38 -17.15
N THR A 187 -1.83 -6.46 -18.07
CA THR A 187 -0.47 -6.29 -18.58
C THR A 187 0.35 -5.33 -17.72
N SER A 188 -0.24 -4.20 -17.32
CA SER A 188 0.45 -3.09 -16.65
C SER A 188 0.45 -3.18 -15.12
N ALA A 189 -0.47 -3.95 -14.55
CA ALA A 189 -0.62 -4.15 -13.11
C ALA A 189 -0.95 -5.61 -12.77
N PRO A 190 -0.11 -6.57 -13.20
CA PRO A 190 -0.40 -7.99 -13.04
C PRO A 190 -0.40 -8.44 -11.56
N PHE A 191 0.19 -7.65 -10.65
CA PHE A 191 0.20 -7.89 -9.19
C PHE A 191 -1.15 -7.62 -8.49
N ILE A 192 -2.15 -7.04 -9.17
CA ILE A 192 -3.45 -6.72 -8.56
C ILE A 192 -4.01 -7.90 -7.75
N PRO A 193 -4.07 -9.14 -8.27
CA PRO A 193 -4.62 -10.29 -7.55
C PRO A 193 -3.84 -10.71 -6.29
N GLU A 194 -2.59 -10.26 -6.14
CA GLU A 194 -1.74 -10.51 -4.98
C GLU A 194 -1.80 -9.36 -3.94
N THR A 195 -2.72 -8.41 -4.12
CA THR A 195 -2.86 -7.25 -3.21
C THR A 195 -3.68 -7.59 -1.97
N ASP A 196 -3.14 -7.30 -0.79
CA ASP A 196 -3.84 -7.41 0.49
C ASP A 196 -4.65 -6.14 0.83
N VAL A 197 -4.13 -4.98 0.45
CA VAL A 197 -4.75 -3.66 0.70
C VAL A 197 -4.88 -2.86 -0.60
N LEU A 198 -6.11 -2.72 -1.10
CA LEU A 198 -6.43 -1.91 -2.28
C LEU A 198 -6.82 -0.51 -1.84
N VAL A 199 -6.09 0.52 -2.29
CA VAL A 199 -6.38 1.92 -1.95
C VAL A 199 -6.79 2.67 -3.22
N PHE A 200 -8.08 2.99 -3.34
CA PHE A 200 -8.61 3.89 -4.36
C PHE A 200 -8.50 5.33 -3.86
N VAL A 201 -7.55 6.08 -4.38
CA VAL A 201 -7.34 7.51 -4.11
C VAL A 201 -8.29 8.32 -4.97
N VAL A 202 -9.32 8.88 -4.33
CA VAL A 202 -10.43 9.59 -4.98
C VAL A 202 -10.29 11.09 -4.70
N PRO A 203 -9.91 11.90 -5.70
CA PRO A 203 -9.87 13.35 -5.56
C PRO A 203 -11.29 13.96 -5.65
N PRO A 204 -11.47 15.21 -5.19
CA PRO A 204 -12.76 15.90 -5.22
C PRO A 204 -13.42 15.94 -6.60
N GLY A 205 -12.64 16.10 -7.66
CA GLY A 205 -13.15 16.17 -9.04
C GLY A 205 -13.89 14.91 -9.49
N SER A 206 -13.57 13.75 -8.89
CA SER A 206 -14.21 12.46 -9.19
C SER A 206 -15.56 12.26 -8.49
N LEU A 207 -15.99 13.17 -7.62
CA LEU A 207 -17.27 13.13 -6.92
C LEU A 207 -18.23 14.15 -7.55
N ASP A 208 -19.26 13.67 -8.25
CA ASP A 208 -20.15 14.50 -9.09
C ASP A 208 -21.18 15.33 -8.30
N GLY A 209 -21.53 14.89 -7.09
CA GLY A 209 -22.45 15.60 -6.18
C GLY A 209 -21.83 16.79 -5.45
N LEU A 210 -20.50 17.00 -5.60
CA LEU A 210 -19.83 18.14 -4.99
C LEU A 210 -20.02 19.44 -5.79
N PRO A 211 -20.03 20.61 -5.14
CA PRO A 211 -20.01 21.89 -5.83
C PRO A 211 -18.78 22.03 -6.73
N GLU A 212 -18.93 22.72 -7.87
CA GLU A 212 -17.85 22.90 -8.85
C GLU A 212 -16.60 23.54 -8.23
N THR A 213 -16.77 24.50 -7.33
CA THR A 213 -15.69 25.19 -6.59
C THR A 213 -14.84 24.27 -5.73
N VAL A 214 -15.39 23.13 -5.29
CA VAL A 214 -14.65 22.10 -4.53
C VAL A 214 -14.02 21.09 -5.49
N ARG A 215 -14.75 20.70 -6.54
CA ARG A 215 -14.31 19.74 -7.56
C ARG A 215 -13.10 20.27 -8.33
N LYS A 216 -13.06 21.58 -8.59
CA LYS A 216 -12.05 22.26 -9.42
C LYS A 216 -11.68 23.59 -8.77
N ARG A 217 -10.39 23.83 -8.52
CA ARG A 217 -9.94 25.18 -8.15
C ARG A 217 -9.85 26.06 -9.39
N ASP A 218 -10.01 27.36 -9.20
CA ASP A 218 -9.83 28.34 -10.28
C ASP A 218 -8.46 28.17 -10.95
N GLY A 219 -8.47 27.97 -12.26
CA GLY A 219 -7.25 27.75 -13.06
C GLY A 219 -6.73 26.32 -13.11
N GLU A 220 -7.36 25.35 -12.44
CA GLU A 220 -7.04 23.92 -12.64
C GLU A 220 -7.66 23.41 -13.95
N GLN A 221 -6.94 22.54 -14.67
CA GLN A 221 -7.50 21.81 -15.80
C GLN A 221 -8.45 20.71 -15.31
N ASP A 222 -9.43 20.32 -16.13
CA ASP A 222 -10.31 19.17 -15.85
C ASP A 222 -9.50 17.87 -16.01
N LEU A 223 -8.79 17.50 -14.96
CA LEU A 223 -7.96 16.29 -14.91
C LEU A 223 -8.71 15.08 -14.33
N HIS A 224 -9.91 15.29 -13.80
CA HIS A 224 -10.65 14.30 -13.03
C HIS A 224 -12.10 14.22 -13.51
N ASP A 225 -12.53 13.01 -13.86
CA ASP A 225 -13.89 12.74 -14.30
C ASP A 225 -14.50 11.57 -13.50
N PRO A 226 -15.66 11.76 -12.83
CA PRO A 226 -16.34 10.71 -12.06
C PRO A 226 -16.52 9.39 -12.83
N LYS A 227 -16.86 9.46 -14.12
CA LYS A 227 -17.05 8.25 -14.95
C LYS A 227 -15.74 7.52 -15.23
N THR A 228 -14.66 8.27 -15.38
CA THR A 228 -13.31 7.73 -15.57
C THR A 228 -12.82 7.03 -14.31
N THR A 229 -13.07 7.61 -13.14
CA THR A 229 -12.79 6.98 -11.83
C THR A 229 -13.66 5.75 -11.56
N GLU A 230 -14.94 5.78 -11.95
CA GLU A 230 -15.83 4.61 -11.80
C GLU A 230 -15.34 3.44 -12.67
N ARG A 231 -14.96 3.74 -13.92
CA ARG A 231 -14.54 2.72 -14.89
C ARG A 231 -13.25 2.02 -14.47
N GLY A 232 -12.22 2.76 -14.08
CA GLY A 232 -10.96 2.11 -13.68
C GLY A 232 -11.11 1.36 -12.35
N MET A 233 -11.94 1.84 -11.41
CA MET A 233 -12.25 1.10 -10.18
C MET A 233 -12.95 -0.23 -10.51
N SER A 234 -13.93 -0.19 -11.41
CA SER A 234 -14.62 -1.39 -11.90
C SER A 234 -13.66 -2.37 -12.59
N THR A 235 -12.67 -1.86 -13.32
CA THR A 235 -11.66 -2.67 -14.00
C THR A 235 -10.76 -3.40 -12.99
N VAL A 236 -10.28 -2.70 -11.96
CA VAL A 236 -9.48 -3.31 -10.88
C VAL A 236 -10.30 -4.36 -10.13
N VAL A 237 -11.55 -4.05 -9.78
CA VAL A 237 -12.46 -4.97 -9.08
C VAL A 237 -12.78 -6.20 -9.92
N ALA A 238 -12.99 -6.06 -11.23
CA ALA A 238 -13.19 -7.19 -12.13
C ALA A 238 -11.96 -8.11 -12.14
N HIS A 239 -10.75 -7.53 -12.22
CA HIS A 239 -9.52 -8.32 -12.21
C HIS A 239 -9.27 -9.05 -10.88
N MET A 240 -9.70 -8.47 -9.77
CA MET A 240 -9.69 -9.15 -8.46
C MET A 240 -10.68 -10.32 -8.38
N ARG A 241 -11.81 -10.23 -9.09
CA ARG A 241 -12.89 -11.23 -9.07
C ARG A 241 -12.64 -12.42 -10.00
N ASP A 242 -11.94 -12.20 -11.11
CA ASP A 242 -11.66 -13.24 -12.12
C ASP A 242 -10.66 -14.31 -11.65
N ARG A 243 -10.22 -14.28 -10.38
CA ARG A 243 -9.34 -15.31 -9.81
C ARG A 243 -10.17 -16.54 -9.41
N ASP A 244 -9.80 -17.70 -9.96
CA ASP A 244 -10.16 -19.02 -9.43
C ASP A 244 -9.51 -19.20 -8.05
N LEU A 245 -10.06 -18.53 -7.04
CA LEU A 245 -9.61 -18.62 -5.66
C LEU A 245 -9.99 -19.99 -5.10
N THR A 246 -9.03 -20.67 -4.46
CA THR A 246 -9.42 -21.78 -3.58
C THR A 246 -10.31 -21.24 -2.46
N THR A 247 -11.18 -22.06 -1.86
CA THR A 247 -12.08 -21.62 -0.77
C THR A 247 -11.35 -20.94 0.40
N SER A 248 -10.07 -21.27 0.63
CA SER A 248 -9.22 -20.65 1.65
C SER A 248 -8.65 -19.29 1.23
N GLU A 249 -8.35 -19.08 -0.05
CA GLU A 249 -7.90 -17.78 -0.58
C GLU A 249 -9.09 -16.83 -0.81
N ALA A 250 -10.26 -17.38 -1.15
CA ALA A 250 -11.51 -16.63 -1.13
C ALA A 250 -11.87 -16.10 0.27
N GLN A 251 -11.29 -16.68 1.32
CA GLN A 251 -11.43 -16.25 2.71
C GLN A 251 -10.38 -15.22 3.14
N SER A 252 -9.27 -15.01 2.42
CA SER A 252 -8.36 -13.89 2.71
C SER A 252 -9.04 -12.60 2.28
N ARG A 253 -9.60 -11.88 3.24
CA ARG A 253 -10.36 -10.65 3.01
C ARG A 253 -9.42 -9.55 2.60
N VAL A 254 -9.45 -9.20 1.32
CA VAL A 254 -8.79 -8.00 0.81
C VAL A 254 -9.38 -6.79 1.53
N THR A 255 -8.53 -5.88 1.99
CA THR A 255 -8.98 -4.63 2.59
C THR A 255 -9.09 -3.59 1.48
N VAL A 256 -10.30 -3.09 1.24
CA VAL A 256 -10.56 -2.05 0.24
C VAL A 256 -10.71 -0.72 0.94
N ILE A 257 -9.94 0.27 0.51
CA ILE A 257 -9.89 1.60 1.08
C ILE A 257 -10.24 2.62 0.00
N ILE A 258 -11.30 3.39 0.22
CA ILE A 258 -11.58 4.60 -0.55
C ILE A 258 -10.92 5.77 0.18
N ALA A 259 -9.77 6.19 -0.30
CA ALA A 259 -9.02 7.31 0.25
C ALA A 259 -9.48 8.61 -0.43
N LEU A 260 -10.36 9.35 0.23
CA LEU A 260 -10.71 10.70 -0.18
C LEU A 260 -9.46 11.57 -0.05
N SER A 261 -8.93 12.07 -1.15
CA SER A 261 -7.72 12.90 -1.17
C SER A 261 -8.07 14.38 -1.25
N LYS A 262 -7.09 15.27 -1.06
CA LYS A 262 -7.30 16.73 -1.06
C LYS A 262 -8.42 17.14 -0.08
N CYS A 263 -8.53 16.45 1.05
CA CYS A 263 -9.66 16.64 1.98
C CYS A 263 -9.77 18.04 2.58
N ASP A 264 -8.70 18.84 2.53
CA ASP A 264 -8.73 20.27 2.84
C ASP A 264 -9.79 21.03 2.03
N ARG A 265 -10.16 20.55 0.85
CA ARG A 265 -11.23 21.15 0.03
C ARG A 265 -12.64 20.89 0.56
N TYR A 266 -12.81 19.92 1.46
CA TYR A 266 -14.11 19.59 2.05
C TYR A 266 -14.39 20.37 3.35
N GLN A 267 -13.44 21.18 3.82
CA GLN A 267 -13.53 21.84 5.13
C GLN A 267 -14.79 22.72 5.30
N GLU A 268 -15.31 23.30 4.22
CA GLU A 268 -16.50 24.17 4.27
C GLU A 268 -17.80 23.44 3.90
N LEU A 269 -17.71 22.15 3.56
CA LEU A 269 -18.87 21.39 3.12
C LEU A 269 -19.72 20.87 4.29
N PRO A 270 -21.06 21.00 4.22
CA PRO A 270 -21.95 20.36 5.17
C PRO A 270 -21.74 18.84 5.20
N GLY A 271 -21.69 18.28 6.40
CA GLY A 271 -21.58 16.83 6.61
C GLY A 271 -20.17 16.25 6.55
N PHE A 272 -19.13 17.02 6.17
CA PHE A 272 -17.75 16.54 6.25
C PHE A 272 -17.24 16.58 7.71
N PRO A 273 -16.69 15.48 8.27
CA PRO A 273 -16.17 15.47 9.63
C PRO A 273 -14.84 16.22 9.75
N GLN A 274 -14.86 17.42 10.33
CA GLN A 274 -13.71 18.35 10.36
C GLN A 274 -12.50 17.81 11.15
N ASP A 275 -12.72 16.97 12.16
CA ASP A 275 -11.63 16.40 12.97
C ASP A 275 -10.68 15.50 12.15
N LEU A 276 -11.12 15.07 10.96
CA LEU A 276 -10.32 14.27 10.02
C LEU A 276 -9.27 15.09 9.25
N LEU A 277 -9.33 16.43 9.33
CA LEU A 277 -8.29 17.30 8.75
C LEU A 277 -7.02 17.34 9.59
N ARG A 278 -7.03 16.77 10.80
CA ARG A 278 -5.85 16.66 11.68
C ARG A 278 -5.23 15.29 11.56
N ASP A 279 -3.95 15.15 11.86
CA ASP A 279 -3.31 13.84 11.95
C ASP A 279 -3.94 12.96 13.03
N ARG A 280 -3.94 11.65 12.81
CA ARG A 280 -4.39 10.68 13.82
C ARG A 280 -3.34 10.59 14.92
N ASP A 281 -3.80 10.64 16.16
CA ASP A 281 -2.94 10.34 17.29
C ASP A 281 -2.74 8.83 17.42
N TYR A 282 -1.53 8.36 17.16
CA TYR A 282 -1.12 6.96 17.29
C TYR A 282 -0.53 6.65 18.67
N THR A 283 -0.55 7.57 19.64
CA THR A 283 -0.10 7.30 21.01
C THR A 283 -1.04 6.30 21.71
N PRO A 284 -0.55 5.55 22.72
CA PRO A 284 -1.35 4.53 23.42
C PRO A 284 -2.36 5.15 24.39
N ASP A 285 -2.16 6.41 24.79
CA ASP A 285 -2.97 7.11 25.79
C ASP A 285 -4.34 7.57 25.27
N SER A 286 -4.66 7.29 24.00
CA SER A 286 -5.97 7.57 23.43
C SER A 286 -7.04 6.72 24.12
N THR A 287 -8.12 7.36 24.58
CA THR A 287 -9.24 6.72 25.30
C THR A 287 -9.96 5.63 24.50
N SER A 288 -9.79 5.59 23.18
CA SER A 288 -10.31 4.55 22.28
C SER A 288 -9.19 3.98 21.42
N SER A 289 -9.27 2.68 21.11
CA SER A 289 -8.30 2.03 20.22
C SER A 289 -8.35 2.63 18.80
N ILE A 290 -7.27 2.48 18.02
CA ILE A 290 -7.20 3.01 16.65
C ILE A 290 -8.28 2.38 15.77
N GLY A 291 -8.52 1.08 15.93
CA GLY A 291 -9.59 0.37 15.24
C GLY A 291 -10.97 0.96 15.53
N GLU A 292 -11.27 1.28 16.80
CA GLU A 292 -12.53 1.92 17.20
C GLU A 292 -12.66 3.34 16.67
N GLN A 293 -11.58 4.12 16.67
CA GLN A 293 -11.58 5.46 16.11
C GLN A 293 -11.88 5.42 14.61
N MET A 294 -11.16 4.58 13.85
CA MET A 294 -11.38 4.41 12.41
C MET A 294 -12.82 3.95 12.11
N ALA A 295 -13.34 3.02 12.92
CA ALA A 295 -14.72 2.55 12.85
C ALA A 295 -15.75 3.65 13.12
N ALA A 296 -15.55 4.48 14.15
CA ALA A 296 -16.46 5.57 14.49
C ALA A 296 -16.51 6.64 13.38
N GLU A 297 -15.38 6.89 12.71
CA GLU A 297 -15.29 7.82 11.60
C GLU A 297 -16.00 7.31 10.32
N GLN A 298 -16.12 5.99 10.14
CA GLN A 298 -16.73 5.39 8.95
C GLN A 298 -18.16 5.86 8.70
N ALA A 299 -18.99 5.96 9.75
CA ALA A 299 -20.40 6.33 9.57
C ALA A 299 -20.55 7.74 8.99
N GLY A 300 -19.75 8.70 9.49
CA GLY A 300 -19.74 10.08 9.01
C GLY A 300 -19.18 10.20 7.59
N LEU A 301 -18.06 9.51 7.33
CA LEU A 301 -17.47 9.49 5.99
C LEU A 301 -18.38 8.82 4.97
N ASN A 302 -19.06 7.73 5.33
CA ASN A 302 -20.00 7.04 4.45
C ASN A 302 -21.19 7.94 4.11
N ALA A 303 -21.78 8.61 5.10
CA ALA A 303 -22.86 9.56 4.87
C ALA A 303 -22.41 10.73 3.97
N PHE A 304 -21.23 11.29 4.22
CA PHE A 304 -20.65 12.34 3.38
C PHE A 304 -20.43 11.86 1.94
N MET A 305 -19.82 10.70 1.76
CA MET A 305 -19.51 10.11 0.47
C MET A 305 -20.81 9.91 -0.35
N ILE A 306 -21.86 9.37 0.26
CA ILE A 306 -23.17 9.21 -0.39
C ILE A 306 -23.73 10.56 -0.84
N GLY A 307 -23.68 11.58 0.02
CA GLY A 307 -24.12 12.93 -0.30
C GLY A 307 -23.26 13.61 -1.39
N ALA A 308 -21.99 13.25 -1.49
CA ALA A 308 -21.04 13.74 -2.49
C ALA A 308 -21.16 13.02 -3.85
N GLY A 309 -22.07 12.05 -3.98
CA GLY A 309 -22.38 11.38 -5.25
C GLY A 309 -21.55 10.12 -5.56
N GLY A 310 -20.66 9.68 -4.68
CA GLY A 310 -19.82 8.51 -4.99
C GLY A 310 -20.47 7.16 -4.66
N LEU A 311 -21.80 7.06 -4.56
CA LEU A 311 -22.52 5.81 -4.21
C LEU A 311 -22.04 4.63 -5.07
N ARG A 312 -21.79 4.90 -6.35
CA ARG A 312 -21.26 3.92 -7.31
C ARG A 312 -19.87 3.39 -6.93
N PHE A 313 -19.01 4.20 -6.31
CA PHE A 313 -17.72 3.74 -5.80
C PHE A 313 -17.91 2.77 -4.65
N LEU A 314 -18.85 3.02 -3.74
CA LEU A 314 -19.17 2.10 -2.64
C LEU A 314 -19.73 0.78 -3.17
N ASP A 315 -20.69 0.85 -4.10
CA ASP A 315 -21.27 -0.34 -4.74
C ASP A 315 -20.19 -1.15 -5.48
N THR A 316 -19.25 -0.47 -6.14
CA THR A 316 -18.13 -1.11 -6.84
C THR A 316 -17.07 -1.65 -5.88
N ALA A 317 -16.84 -1.05 -4.72
CA ALA A 317 -15.94 -1.59 -3.70
C ALA A 317 -16.54 -2.83 -3.03
N ALA A 318 -17.83 -2.78 -2.69
CA ALA A 318 -18.57 -3.85 -2.03
C ALA A 318 -18.65 -5.14 -2.86
N GLN A 319 -18.33 -5.04 -4.14
CA GLN A 319 -18.21 -6.17 -5.05
C GLN A 319 -17.01 -7.08 -4.72
N ILE A 320 -15.98 -6.59 -4.04
CA ILE A 320 -14.85 -7.40 -3.57
C ILE A 320 -15.24 -8.10 -2.27
N ASN A 321 -14.94 -9.40 -2.14
CA ASN A 321 -15.13 -10.12 -0.89
C ASN A 321 -14.11 -9.66 0.15
N GLY A 322 -14.43 -8.58 0.86
CA GLY A 322 -13.48 -7.85 1.70
C GLY A 322 -14.14 -6.81 2.58
N THR A 323 -13.34 -6.16 3.42
CA THR A 323 -13.80 -5.02 4.23
C THR A 323 -13.61 -3.75 3.41
N VAL A 324 -14.68 -2.97 3.23
CA VAL A 324 -14.61 -1.65 2.59
C VAL A 324 -14.55 -0.58 3.68
N SER A 325 -13.56 0.32 3.59
CA SER A 325 -13.37 1.44 4.51
C SER A 325 -13.14 2.74 3.72
N ILE A 326 -13.57 3.87 4.26
CA ILE A 326 -13.37 5.20 3.70
C ILE A 326 -12.41 5.95 4.62
N HIS A 327 -11.39 6.58 4.06
CA HIS A 327 -10.43 7.38 4.82
C HIS A 327 -10.26 8.75 4.18
N ALA A 328 -10.19 9.79 5.00
CA ALA A 328 -9.90 11.15 4.57
C ALA A 328 -8.41 11.44 4.74
N ILE A 329 -7.75 11.84 3.65
CA ILE A 329 -6.32 12.12 3.60
C ILE A 329 -6.12 13.54 3.07
N SER A 330 -5.60 14.42 3.91
CA SER A 330 -5.39 15.84 3.56
C SER A 330 -4.06 16.05 2.83
N GLY A 331 -3.82 17.25 2.31
CA GLY A 331 -2.46 17.74 2.05
C GLY A 331 -1.76 17.17 0.83
N THR A 332 -2.50 16.76 -0.20
CA THR A 332 -1.95 16.58 -1.54
C THR A 332 -2.09 17.94 -2.23
N GLY A 333 -0.99 18.71 -2.34
CA GLY A 333 -1.00 20.14 -2.73
C GLY A 333 -1.76 20.49 -4.03
N SER A 334 -1.92 21.78 -4.31
CA SER A 334 -2.51 22.25 -5.57
C SER A 334 -1.62 21.90 -6.77
N ASP A 335 -2.24 21.51 -7.88
CA ASP A 335 -1.56 21.27 -9.17
C ASP A 335 -1.43 22.58 -9.98
N THR A 336 -1.29 23.72 -9.31
CA THR A 336 -1.19 25.03 -9.97
C THR A 336 0.25 25.26 -10.43
N GLY A 337 0.50 25.18 -11.74
CA GLY A 337 1.83 25.21 -12.37
C GLY A 337 2.73 26.44 -12.13
N ASN A 338 2.29 27.42 -11.32
CA ASN A 338 3.07 28.62 -10.98
C ASN A 338 3.23 28.87 -9.47
N GLN A 339 2.65 28.04 -8.61
CA GLN A 339 2.89 28.09 -7.17
C GLN A 339 3.48 26.74 -6.78
N GLY A 340 4.66 26.75 -6.16
CA GLY A 340 5.23 25.53 -5.59
C GLY A 340 4.21 24.84 -4.66
N PRO A 341 4.41 23.55 -4.36
CA PRO A 341 3.50 22.79 -3.50
C PRO A 341 3.11 23.62 -2.27
N ALA A 342 1.80 23.70 -1.98
CA ALA A 342 1.27 24.53 -0.88
C ALA A 342 2.14 24.42 0.38
N GLN A 343 2.42 25.57 1.03
CA GLN A 343 3.32 25.66 2.19
C GLN A 343 2.91 24.78 3.39
N ILE A 344 1.68 24.25 3.38
CA ILE A 344 1.19 23.27 4.36
C ILE A 344 0.79 21.98 3.60
N THR A 345 1.79 21.31 3.05
CA THR A 345 1.70 19.95 2.48
C THR A 345 1.97 18.91 3.57
N ALA A 346 1.15 18.93 4.63
CA ALA A 346 1.14 17.85 5.62
C ALA A 346 0.11 16.82 5.14
N PRO A 347 0.54 15.64 4.65
CA PRO A 347 -0.37 14.59 4.21
C PRO A 347 -0.96 13.92 5.45
N ASN A 348 -1.89 14.61 6.11
CA ASN A 348 -2.45 14.12 7.37
C ASN A 348 -3.18 12.82 7.11
N ARG A 349 -3.13 11.91 8.09
CA ARG A 349 -3.74 10.57 7.99
C ARG A 349 -3.12 9.70 6.86
N SER A 350 -1.95 10.04 6.34
CA SER A 350 -1.27 9.23 5.30
C SER A 350 -0.86 7.84 5.76
N LEU A 351 -0.75 7.61 7.07
CA LEU A 351 -0.54 6.29 7.66
C LEU A 351 -1.80 5.44 7.79
N ASP A 352 -3.00 6.04 7.69
CA ASP A 352 -4.24 5.32 7.97
C ASP A 352 -4.43 4.06 7.08
N PRO A 353 -4.13 4.09 5.76
CA PRO A 353 -4.23 2.89 4.93
C PRO A 353 -3.31 1.75 5.39
N LEU A 354 -2.07 2.09 5.78
CA LEU A 354 -1.12 1.11 6.28
C LEU A 354 -1.53 0.59 7.65
N ALA A 355 -1.95 1.47 8.57
CA ALA A 355 -2.39 1.08 9.90
C ALA A 355 -3.59 0.13 9.85
N LEU A 356 -4.56 0.37 8.96
CA LEU A 356 -5.69 -0.55 8.76
C LEU A 356 -5.22 -1.90 8.19
N GLY A 357 -4.31 -1.90 7.21
CA GLY A 357 -3.72 -3.11 6.65
C GLY A 357 -3.01 -3.96 7.71
N LEU A 358 -2.19 -3.33 8.55
CA LEU A 358 -1.48 -4.00 9.65
C LEU A 358 -2.45 -4.55 10.71
N LEU A 359 -3.47 -3.77 11.10
CA LEU A 359 -4.49 -4.22 12.03
C LEU A 359 -5.27 -5.45 11.49
N ARG A 360 -5.54 -5.49 10.18
CA ARG A 360 -6.20 -6.64 9.52
C ARG A 360 -5.31 -7.87 9.42
N ALA A 361 -4.00 -7.66 9.25
CA ALA A 361 -2.99 -8.72 9.34
C ALA A 361 -2.74 -9.20 10.79
N GLY A 362 -3.37 -8.58 11.80
CA GLY A 362 -3.12 -8.91 13.20
C GLY A 362 -1.71 -8.52 13.66
N VAL A 363 -1.17 -7.45 13.07
CA VAL A 363 0.16 -6.91 13.33
C VAL A 363 0.06 -5.62 14.11
N GLY A 364 0.84 -5.51 15.20
CA GLY A 364 0.93 -4.31 16.03
C GLY A 364 -0.18 -4.22 17.07
N ASP A 365 0.03 -3.34 18.05
CA ASP A 365 -0.95 -3.12 19.14
C ASP A 365 -1.90 -1.97 18.79
N PHE A 366 -2.82 -2.25 17.86
CA PHE A 366 -3.83 -1.28 17.43
C PHE A 366 -5.16 -1.40 18.19
N GLY A 367 -5.26 -2.35 19.15
CA GLY A 367 -6.52 -2.82 19.73
C GLY A 367 -7.29 -3.75 18.78
N ALA A 368 -8.29 -4.47 19.30
CA ALA A 368 -9.12 -5.32 18.45
C ALA A 368 -9.91 -4.47 17.46
N ALA A 369 -9.88 -4.83 16.18
CA ALA A 369 -10.93 -4.41 15.28
C ALA A 369 -12.23 -5.06 15.77
N PRO A 370 -13.33 -4.33 16.02
CA PRO A 370 -14.64 -4.97 16.08
C PRO A 370 -14.82 -5.82 14.81
N GLY A 371 -15.59 -6.91 14.83
CA GLY A 371 -15.81 -7.70 13.62
C GLY A 371 -16.45 -6.86 12.51
N TRP A 372 -15.64 -6.41 11.54
CA TRP A 372 -16.09 -5.84 10.26
C TRP A 372 -15.79 -6.81 9.14
#